data_AF-K9VM06-F1
#
_entry.id   AF-K9VM06-F1
#
_cell.length_a   1.000
_cell.length_b   1.000
_cell.length_c   1.000
_cell.angle_alpha   90.00
_cell.angle_beta   90.00
_cell.angle_gamma   90.00
#
_symmetry.space_group_name_H-M   'P 1'
#
loop_
_entity.id
_entity.type
_entity.pdbx_description
1 polymer ?
#
loop_
_entity_poly.entity_id
_entity_poly.type
_entity_poly.pdbx_seq_one_letter_code
_entity_poly.pdbx_strand_id
1 'polypeptide(L)' 'MNLRFYIDPETDLPHIYEHGVNEVEVEDIMRKPGEDRWGVKVRG' A
#
# COMPACT_ATOMS: atom_id res chain seq x y z
N MET A 1 8.45 10.95 3.82
CA MET A 1 7.92 11.21 2.46
C MET A 1 6.44 11.55 2.62
N ASN A 2 5.90 12.54 1.89
CA ASN A 2 4.48 12.87 2.01
C ASN A 2 3.68 12.04 0.98
N LEU A 3 3.35 10.81 1.36
CA LEU A 3 2.48 9.94 0.57
C LEU A 3 1.03 10.33 0.77
N ARG A 4 0.28 10.36 -0.33
CA ARG A 4 -1.16 10.60 -0.33
C ARG A 4 -1.82 9.39 -0.98
N PHE A 5 -2.74 8.79 -0.25
CA PHE A 5 -3.52 7.66 -0.73
C PHE A 5 -4.84 8.15 -1.30
N TYR A 6 -5.33 7.46 -2.32
CA TYR A 6 -6.73 7.59 -2.70
C TYR A 6 -7.57 6.96 -1.58
N ILE A 7 -8.52 7.73 -1.05
CA ILE A 7 -9.45 7.26 -0.04
C ILE A 7 -10.67 6.71 -0.76
N ASP A 8 -11.03 5.49 -0.40
CA ASP A 8 -12.21 4.85 -0.91
C ASP A 8 -13.47 5.51 -0.31
N PRO A 9 -14.40 6.03 -1.13
CA PRO A 9 -15.59 6.70 -0.62
C PRO A 9 -16.59 5.76 0.07
N GLU A 10 -16.50 4.44 -0.15
CA GLU A 10 -17.41 3.46 0.46
C GLU A 10 -16.97 3.08 1.88
N THR A 11 -15.65 3.07 2.12
CA THR A 11 -15.07 2.61 3.41
C THR A 11 -14.41 3.72 4.22
N ASP A 12 -14.15 4.89 3.62
CA ASP A 12 -13.34 5.98 4.19
C ASP A 12 -11.90 5.56 4.54
N LEU A 13 -11.43 4.48 3.92
CA LEU A 13 -10.08 3.92 4.12
C LEU A 13 -9.24 4.07 2.84
N PRO A 14 -7.90 4.02 2.95
CA PRO A 14 -7.04 3.91 1.78
C PRO A 14 -7.43 2.73 0.87
N HIS A 15 -7.70 3.01 -0.42
CA HIS A 15 -8.11 2.00 -1.40
C HIS A 15 -7.10 0.86 -1.58
N ILE A 16 -5.82 1.08 -1.22
CA ILE A 16 -4.78 0.05 -1.24
C ILE A 16 -5.11 -1.16 -0.37
N TYR A 17 -5.92 -0.98 0.69
CA TYR A 17 -6.32 -2.07 1.57
C TYR A 17 -7.20 -3.10 0.86
N GLU A 18 -8.00 -2.69 -0.13
CA GLU A 18 -8.80 -3.61 -0.96
C GLU A 18 -7.92 -4.50 -1.84
N HIS A 19 -6.69 -4.08 -2.11
CA HIS A 19 -5.68 -4.87 -2.83
C HIS A 19 -4.85 -5.75 -1.87
N GLY A 20 -5.16 -5.76 -0.58
CA GLY A 20 -4.39 -6.45 0.44
C GLY A 20 -2.99 -5.84 0.67
N VAL A 21 -2.80 -4.59 0.27
CA VAL A 21 -1.54 -3.85 0.40
C VAL A 21 -1.68 -2.82 1.52
N ASN A 22 -0.66 -2.67 2.37
CA ASN A 22 -0.65 -1.64 3.43
C ASN A 22 0.30 -0.46 3.09
N GLU A 23 0.22 0.62 3.87
CA GLU A 23 1.01 1.84 3.63
C GLU A 23 2.52 1.61 3.78
N VAL A 24 2.94 0.69 4.65
CA VAL A 24 4.36 0.38 4.86
C VAL A 24 4.96 -0.22 3.60
N GLU A 25 4.24 -1.14 2.95
CA GLU A 25 4.65 -1.72 1.67
C GLU A 25 4.76 -0.65 0.58
N VAL A 26 3.78 0.26 0.50
CA VAL A 26 3.82 1.36 -0.46
C VAL A 26 5.00 2.29 -0.19
N GLU A 27 5.26 2.64 1.08
CA GLU A 27 6.40 3.47 1.45
C GLU A 27 7.73 2.80 1.07
N ASP A 28 7.87 1.51 1.33
CA ASP A 28 9.08 0.74 1.01
C ASP A 28 9.35 0.69 -0.50
N ILE A 29 8.31 0.42 -1.31
CA ILE A 29 8.41 0.41 -2.78
C ILE A 29 8.81 1.80 -3.30
N MET A 30 8.22 2.86 -2.74
CA MET A 30 8.50 4.22 -3.17
C MET A 30 9.89 4.72 -2.77
N ARG A 31 10.44 4.21 -1.66
CA ARG A 31 11.82 4.49 -1.24
C ARG A 31 12.85 3.74 -2.09
N LYS A 32 12.49 2.58 -2.66
CA LYS A 32 13.38 1.73 -3.47
C LYS A 32 12.68 1.28 -4.76
N PRO A 33 12.42 2.21 -5.69
CA PRO A 33 11.74 1.90 -6.93
C PRO A 33 12.61 0.96 -7.80
N GLY A 34 11.98 -0.02 -8.44
CA GLY A 34 12.63 -0.93 -9.39
C GLY A 34 13.21 -2.21 -8.80
N GLU A 35 13.09 -2.46 -7.50
CA GLU A 35 13.34 -3.78 -6.92
C GLU A 35 12.13 -4.71 -7.14
N ASP A 36 12.38 -5.94 -7.59
CA ASP A 36 11.37 -7.00 -7.60
C ASP A 36 11.29 -7.64 -6.21
N ARG A 37 10.13 -7.47 -5.55
CA ARG A 37 9.91 -7.88 -4.16
C ARG A 37 8.60 -8.65 -4.07
N TRP A 38 8.61 -9.69 -3.25
CA TRP A 38 7.40 -10.41 -2.90
C TRP A 38 6.50 -9.51 -2.06
N GLY A 39 5.22 -9.39 -2.42
CA GLY A 39 4.23 -8.73 -1.56
C GLY A 39 4.14 -9.42 -0.20
N VAL A 40 3.91 -8.65 0.87
CA VAL A 40 3.73 -9.18 2.21
C VAL A 40 2.38 -9.89 2.26
N LYS A 41 2.39 -11.20 2.56
CA LYS A 41 1.14 -11.92 2.82
C LYS A 41 0.47 -11.33 4.05
N VAL A 42 -0.64 -10.62 3.86
CA VAL A 42 -1.60 -10.35 4.93
C VAL A 42 -2.10 -11.70 5.45
N ARG A 43 -1.72 -12.05 6.70
CA ARG A 43 -2.26 -13.22 7.38
C ARG A 43 -3.70 -12.86 7.76
N GLY A 44 -4.66 -13.62 7.23
CA GLY A 44 -6.08 -13.53 7.57
C GLY A 44 -6.36 -13.93 9.01
#